data_AF-A0A4Q5Y8X7-F1
#
_entry.id   AF-A0A4Q5Y8X7-F1
#
_cell.length_a   1.000
_cell.length_b   1.000
_cell.length_c   1.000
_cell.angle_alpha   90.00
_cell.angle_beta   90.00
_cell.angle_gamma   90.00
#
_symmetry.space_group_name_H-M   'P 1'
#
loop_
_entity.id
_entity.type
_entity.pdbx_description
1 polymer ?
#
loop_
_entity_poly.entity_id
_entity_poly.type
_entity_poly.pdbx_seq_one_letter_code
_entity_poly.pdbx_strand_id
1 'polypeptide(L)'
;MIKVFLEHFGRVVLMLRDSFSKPENAQVYWKEFMEQCNDIGIRSLPIVLIISVFLGMVLTVQTAYQLVSPLVPKPVIAGIVRDSVILELSPTVICIVLAGVVGSKIASELGNMRVSEQ
;
A
#
# COMPACT_ATOMS: atom_id res chain seq x y z
N MET A 1 -2.63 -22.75 -22.58
CA MET A 1 -2.11 -22.11 -21.35
C MET A 1 -1.44 -20.77 -21.68
N ILE A 2 -0.34 -20.75 -22.45
CA ILE A 2 0.34 -19.51 -22.86
C ILE A 2 -0.54 -18.55 -23.67
N LYS A 3 -1.31 -19.04 -24.67
CA LYS A 3 -2.22 -18.16 -25.45
C LYS A 3 -3.25 -17.43 -24.58
N VAL A 4 -3.87 -18.15 -23.64
CA VAL A 4 -4.85 -17.60 -22.68
C VAL A 4 -4.22 -16.55 -21.77
N PHE A 5 -3.00 -16.79 -21.29
CA PHE A 5 -2.25 -15.80 -20.51
C PHE A 5 -1.98 -14.52 -21.30
N LEU A 6 -1.52 -14.64 -22.56
CA LEU A 6 -1.29 -13.46 -23.42
C LEU A 6 -2.58 -12.69 -23.71
N GLU A 7 -3.71 -13.38 -23.91
CA GLU A 7 -5.01 -12.73 -24.14
C GLU A 7 -5.48 -11.94 -22.92
N HIS A 8 -5.38 -12.51 -21.71
CA HIS A 8 -5.75 -11.80 -20.48
C HIS A 8 -4.82 -10.62 -20.20
N PHE A 9 -3.51 -10.81 -20.37
CA PHE A 9 -2.53 -9.75 -20.20
C PHE A 9 -2.79 -8.60 -21.19
N GLY A 10 -2.99 -8.92 -22.47
CA GLY A 10 -3.32 -7.94 -23.50
C GLY A 10 -4.59 -7.15 -23.16
N ARG A 11 -5.62 -7.82 -22.63
CA ARG A 11 -6.87 -7.16 -22.21
C ARG A 11 -6.66 -6.17 -21.06
N VAL A 12 -5.84 -6.52 -20.07
CA VAL A 12 -5.49 -5.62 -18.95
C VAL A 12 -4.69 -4.42 -19.45
N VAL A 13 -3.72 -4.63 -20.34
CA VAL A 13 -2.91 -3.55 -20.93
C VAL A 13 -3.77 -2.58 -21.74
N LEU A 14 -4.71 -3.10 -22.54
CA LEU A 14 -5.65 -2.27 -23.30
C LEU A 14 -6.58 -1.49 -22.37
N MET A 15 -7.16 -2.14 -21.35
CA MET A 15 -8.01 -1.46 -20.35
C MET A 15 -7.25 -0.33 -19.63
N LEU A 16 -5.98 -0.56 -19.26
CA LEU A 16 -5.14 0.47 -18.65
C LEU A 16 -4.92 1.64 -19.60
N ARG A 17 -4.60 1.38 -20.88
CA ARG A 17 -4.43 2.42 -21.89
C ARG A 17 -5.71 3.26 -22.03
N ASP A 18 -6.87 2.61 -22.10
CA ASP A 18 -8.15 3.29 -22.27
C ASP A 18 -8.50 4.15 -21.05
N SER A 19 -8.12 3.70 -19.84
CA SER A 19 -8.34 4.44 -18.58
C SER A 19 -7.60 5.79 -18.53
N PHE A 20 -6.51 5.96 -19.29
CA PHE A 20 -5.78 7.22 -19.40
C PHE A 20 -6.26 8.13 -20.55
N SER A 21 -7.33 7.76 -21.25
CA SER A 21 -7.88 8.56 -22.36
C SER A 21 -8.53 9.86 -21.86
N LYS A 22 -8.76 10.82 -22.78
CA LYS A 22 -9.31 12.14 -22.42
C LYS A 22 -10.66 12.00 -21.69
N PRO A 23 -10.79 12.54 -20.47
CA PRO A 23 -12.07 12.49 -19.74
C PRO A 23 -13.10 13.39 -20.44
N GLU A 24 -14.35 12.93 -20.50
CA GLU A 24 -15.46 13.69 -21.09
C GLU A 24 -15.80 14.95 -20.28
N ASN A 25 -15.65 14.88 -18.95
CA ASN A 25 -15.87 16.00 -18.04
C ASN A 25 -14.81 16.03 -16.92
N ALA A 26 -13.83 16.91 -17.05
CA ALA A 26 -12.72 17.03 -16.11
C ALA A 26 -13.18 17.36 -14.67
N GLN A 27 -14.25 18.14 -14.51
CA GLN A 27 -14.78 18.52 -13.20
C GLN A 27 -15.35 17.34 -12.42
N VAL A 28 -16.08 16.43 -13.09
CA VAL A 28 -16.62 15.22 -12.47
C VAL A 28 -15.48 14.28 -12.09
N TYR A 29 -14.53 14.08 -12.99
CA TYR A 29 -13.39 13.21 -12.73
C TYR A 29 -12.54 13.69 -11.54
N TRP A 30 -12.33 15.00 -11.41
CA TRP A 30 -11.61 15.56 -10.28
C TRP A 30 -12.34 15.36 -8.95
N LYS A 31 -13.67 15.50 -8.96
CA LYS A 31 -14.49 15.25 -7.77
C LYS A 31 -14.38 13.79 -7.33
N GLU A 32 -14.58 12.85 -8.25
CA GLU A 32 -14.47 11.41 -7.97
C GLU A 32 -13.06 11.02 -7.53
N PHE A 33 -12.02 11.59 -8.16
CA PHE A 33 -10.63 11.39 -7.74
C PHE A 33 -10.40 11.82 -6.29
N MET A 34 -10.89 12.99 -5.89
CA MET A 34 -10.78 13.47 -4.50
C MET A 34 -11.53 12.59 -3.52
N GLU A 35 -12.72 12.11 -3.90
CA GLU A 35 -13.51 11.19 -3.08
C GLU A 35 -12.80 9.84 -2.88
N GLN A 36 -12.21 9.29 -3.95
CA GLN A 36 -11.38 8.08 -3.90
C GLN A 36 -10.09 8.29 -3.10
N CYS A 37 -9.41 9.44 -3.25
CA CYS A 37 -8.25 9.78 -2.42
C CYS A 37 -8.60 9.83 -0.94
N ASN A 38 -9.77 10.37 -0.59
CA ASN A 38 -10.24 10.43 0.78
C ASN A 38 -10.57 9.02 1.33
N ASP A 39 -11.33 8.23 0.58
CA ASP A 39 -11.75 6.89 1.00
C ASP A 39 -10.61 5.87 1.01
N ILE A 40 -9.58 6.03 0.17
CA ILE A 40 -8.36 5.21 0.22
C ILE A 40 -7.41 5.72 1.30
N GLY A 41 -7.16 7.03 1.33
CA GLY A 41 -6.18 7.65 2.22
C GLY A 41 -6.62 7.64 3.68
N ILE A 42 -7.74 8.28 4.00
CA ILE A 42 -8.17 8.44 5.41
C ILE A 42 -8.59 7.10 6.01
N ARG A 43 -9.30 6.27 5.24
CA ARG A 43 -9.81 4.99 5.75
C ARG A 43 -8.70 3.96 6.02
N SER A 44 -7.53 4.13 5.41
CA SER A 44 -6.36 3.27 5.68
C SER A 44 -5.48 3.78 6.83
N LEU A 45 -5.67 5.00 7.34
CA LEU A 45 -4.87 5.53 8.46
C LEU A 45 -4.88 4.64 9.71
N PRO A 46 -6.02 4.09 10.19
CA PRO A 46 -6.02 3.28 11.41
C PRO A 46 -5.15 2.02 11.31
N ILE A 47 -5.20 1.33 10.17
CA ILE A 47 -4.41 0.12 9.96
C ILE A 47 -2.91 0.43 9.83
N VAL A 48 -2.57 1.53 9.15
CA VAL A 48 -1.17 1.99 9.04
C VAL A 48 -0.61 2.35 10.41
N LEU A 49 -1.36 3.11 11.23
CA LEU A 49 -0.93 3.48 12.58
C LEU A 49 -0.63 2.26 13.46
N ILE A 50 -1.54 1.30 13.48
CA ILE A 50 -1.39 0.07 14.28
C ILE A 50 -0.12 -0.67 13.82
N ILE A 51 0.04 -0.88 12.52
CA ILE A 51 1.18 -1.62 11.96
C ILE A 51 2.49 -0.90 12.24
N SER A 52 2.56 0.42 12.02
CA SER A 52 3.78 1.20 12.28
C SER A 52 4.22 1.14 13.74
N VAL A 53 3.26 1.19 14.68
CA VAL A 53 3.55 1.10 16.12
C VAL A 53 4.10 -0.27 16.49
N PHE A 54 3.44 -1.36 16.07
CA PHE A 54 3.91 -2.71 16.37
C PHE A 54 5.23 -3.03 15.67
N LEU A 55 5.41 -2.60 14.43
CA LEU A 55 6.63 -2.82 13.67
C LEU A 55 7.83 -2.12 14.32
N GLY A 56 7.66 -0.87 14.76
CA GLY A 56 8.69 -0.14 15.49
C GLY A 56 9.07 -0.82 16.82
N MET A 57 8.08 -1.30 17.58
CA MET A 57 8.32 -2.05 18.82
C MET A 57 9.11 -3.34 18.55
N VAL A 58 8.67 -4.15 17.59
CA VAL A 58 9.33 -5.43 17.25
C VAL A 58 10.76 -5.19 16.80
N LEU A 59 11.00 -4.21 15.94
CA LEU A 59 12.34 -3.91 15.44
C LEU A 59 13.26 -3.42 16.56
N THR A 60 12.77 -2.56 17.44
CA THR A 60 13.56 -2.06 18.58
C THR A 60 14.01 -3.19 19.49
N VAL A 61 13.08 -4.10 19.82
CA VAL A 61 13.39 -5.27 20.66
C VAL A 61 14.36 -6.20 19.93
N GLN A 62 14.16 -6.46 18.65
CA GLN A 62 15.02 -7.31 17.84
C GLN A 62 16.46 -6.76 17.76
N THR A 63 16.62 -5.47 17.45
CA THR A 63 17.94 -4.82 17.38
C THR A 63 18.62 -4.82 18.76
N ALA A 64 17.86 -4.59 19.83
CA ALA A 64 18.40 -4.67 21.19
C ALA A 64 18.94 -6.06 21.54
N TYR A 65 18.26 -7.14 21.11
CA TYR A 65 18.73 -8.51 21.29
C TYR A 65 19.93 -8.87 20.39
N GLN A 66 20.03 -8.28 19.20
CA GLN A 66 21.18 -8.51 18.30
C GLN A 66 22.45 -7.79 18.79
N LEU A 67 22.30 -6.64 19.46
CA LEU A 67 23.39 -5.81 19.98
C LEU A 67 23.72 -6.10 21.45
N VAL A 68 23.58 -7.35 21.93
CA VAL A 68 23.82 -7.80 23.33
C VAL A 68 25.31 -7.76 23.75
N SER A 69 26.11 -6.86 23.17
CA SER A 69 27.47 -6.61 23.62
C SER A 69 27.52 -5.43 24.60
N PRO A 70 28.19 -5.55 25.77
CA PRO A 70 28.42 -4.44 26.70
C PRO A 70 29.13 -3.23 26.09
N LEU A 71 29.74 -3.41 24.91
CA LEU A 71 30.52 -2.40 24.20
C LEU A 71 29.64 -1.42 23.40
N VAL A 72 28.36 -1.71 23.16
CA VAL A 72 27.51 -0.87 22.32
C VAL A 72 26.61 0.04 23.16
N PRO A 73 26.73 1.38 23.03
CA PRO A 73 25.86 2.32 23.73
C PRO A 73 24.39 2.19 23.30
N LYS A 74 23.46 2.26 24.26
CA LYS A 74 22.00 2.22 24.00
C LYS A 74 21.51 3.21 22.91
N PRO A 75 22.04 4.45 22.78
CA PRO A 75 21.61 5.37 21.72
C PRO A 75 21.88 4.88 20.29
N VAL A 76 22.87 4.00 20.11
CA VAL A 76 23.21 3.44 18.78
C VAL A 76 22.07 2.57 18.26
N ILE A 77 21.38 1.85 19.16
CA ILE A 77 20.21 1.04 18.82
C ILE A 77 19.11 1.93 18.22
N ALA A 78 18.83 3.07 18.85
CA ALA A 78 17.83 4.01 18.35
C ALA A 78 18.21 4.60 16.98
N GLY A 79 19.50 4.89 16.75
CA GLY A 79 20.00 5.36 15.46
C GLY A 79 19.80 4.35 14.34
N ILE A 80 20.19 3.09 14.57
CA ILE A 80 20.04 1.99 13.60
C ILE A 80 18.56 1.77 13.28
N VAL A 81 17.72 1.65 14.31
CA VAL A 81 16.27 1.43 14.15
C VAL A 81 15.65 2.57 13.34
N ARG A 82 15.99 3.83 13.65
CA ARG A 82 15.47 4.99 12.92
C ARG A 82 15.81 4.92 11.43
N ASP A 83 17.07 4.71 11.11
CA ASP A 83 17.52 4.79 9.72
C ASP A 83 17.00 3.59 8.90
N SER A 84 16.98 2.38 9.47
CA SER A 84 16.37 1.20 8.83
C SER A 84 14.85 1.35 8.62
N VAL A 85 14.13 1.96 9.57
CA VAL A 85 12.69 2.19 9.45
C VAL A 85 12.40 3.21 8.36
N ILE A 86 13.12 4.32 8.31
CA ILE A 86 12.86 5.40 7.35
C ILE A 86 13.24 4.99 5.93
N LEU A 87 14.39 4.33 5.75
CA LEU A 87 14.94 4.06 4.41
C LEU A 87 14.35 2.82 3.74
N GLU A 88 14.02 1.79 4.52
CA GLU A 88 13.66 0.48 3.95
C GLU A 88 12.27 0.03 4.42
N LEU A 89 12.09 -0.14 5.73
CA LEU A 89 10.93 -0.87 6.24
C LEU A 89 9.61 -0.10 6.09
N SER A 90 9.59 1.22 6.32
CA SER A 90 8.36 2.02 6.20
C SER A 90 7.79 1.98 4.77
N PRO A 91 8.53 2.35 3.71
CA PRO A 91 7.98 2.34 2.36
C PRO A 91 7.63 0.93 1.89
N THR A 92 8.45 -0.08 2.20
CA THR A 92 8.18 -1.46 1.74
C THR A 92 6.97 -2.07 2.42
N VAL A 93 6.87 -1.99 3.76
CA VAL A 93 5.79 -2.64 4.50
C VAL A 93 4.46 -1.93 4.26
N ILE A 94 4.45 -0.60 4.26
CA ILE A 94 3.22 0.17 4.03
C ILE A 94 2.70 -0.09 2.60
N CYS A 95 3.56 -0.12 1.58
CA CYS A 95 3.14 -0.43 0.22
C CYS A 95 2.49 -1.82 0.09
N ILE A 96 3.09 -2.85 0.69
CA ILE A 96 2.56 -4.22 0.64
C ILE A 96 1.20 -4.30 1.35
N VAL A 97 1.10 -3.72 2.54
CA VAL A 97 -0.14 -3.72 3.34
C VAL A 97 -1.26 -2.98 2.61
N LEU A 98 -0.97 -1.78 2.11
CA LEU A 98 -1.95 -0.97 1.37
C LEU A 98 -2.39 -1.67 0.08
N ALA A 99 -1.46 -2.25 -0.68
CA ALA A 99 -1.80 -3.01 -1.88
C ALA A 99 -2.76 -4.17 -1.57
N GLY A 100 -2.60 -4.85 -0.43
CA GLY A 100 -3.52 -5.89 0.01
C GLY A 100 -4.89 -5.34 0.40
N VAL A 101 -4.94 -4.45 1.39
CA VAL A 101 -6.21 -3.99 1.99
C VAL A 101 -7.02 -3.15 1.01
N VAL A 102 -6.38 -2.15 0.40
CA VAL A 102 -7.04 -1.24 -0.54
C VAL A 102 -7.32 -1.96 -1.85
N GLY A 103 -6.38 -2.77 -2.36
CA GLY A 103 -6.56 -3.52 -3.60
C GLY A 103 -7.72 -4.51 -3.51
N SER A 104 -7.85 -5.26 -2.41
CA SER A 104 -8.99 -6.16 -2.20
C SER A 104 -10.32 -5.41 -2.11
N LYS A 105 -10.33 -4.24 -1.48
CA LYS A 105 -11.54 -3.40 -1.39
C LYS A 105 -11.99 -2.90 -2.77
N ILE A 106 -11.08 -2.35 -3.57
CA ILE A 106 -11.35 -1.90 -4.93
C ILE A 106 -11.86 -3.06 -5.80
N ALA A 107 -11.19 -4.23 -5.73
CA ALA A 107 -11.60 -5.40 -6.48
C ALA A 107 -13.01 -5.90 -6.07
N SER A 108 -13.32 -5.87 -4.77
CA SER A 108 -14.64 -6.24 -4.25
C SER A 108 -15.74 -5.27 -4.70
N GLU A 109 -15.43 -3.98 -4.74
CA GLU A 109 -16.38 -2.94 -5.14
C GLU A 109 -16.71 -3.04 -6.64
N LEU A 110 -15.69 -3.15 -7.49
CA LEU A 110 -15.87 -3.40 -8.93
C LEU A 110 -16.60 -4.72 -9.20
N GLY A 111 -16.31 -5.76 -8.40
CA GLY A 111 -16.99 -7.04 -8.47
C GLY A 111 -18.48 -6.92 -8.12
N ASN A 112 -18.80 -6.17 -7.07
CA ASN A 112 -20.18 -5.94 -6.65
C ASN A 112 -20.96 -5.14 -7.71
N MET A 113 -20.38 -4.07 -8.25
CA MET A 113 -20.99 -3.27 -9.33
C MET A 113 -21.36 -4.13 -10.54
N ARG A 114 -20.46 -5.05 -10.94
CA ARG A 114 -20.70 -5.99 -12.03
C ARG A 114 -21.85 -6.96 -11.75
N VAL A 115 -21.99 -7.41 -10.50
CA VAL A 115 -23.07 -8.34 -10.11
C VAL A 115 -24.41 -7.61 -10.00
N SER A 116 -24.40 -6.35 -9.58
CA SER A 116 -25.60 -5.52 -9.45
C SER A 116 -26.02 -4.81 -10.75
N GLU A 117 -25.32 -5.02 -11.87
CA GLU A 117 -25.51 -4.33 -13.15
C GLU A 117 -25.56 -2.78 -13.02
N GLN A 118 -24.68 -2.24 -12.17
CA GLN A 118 -24.49 -0.79 -11.97
C GLN A 118 -23.47 -0.20 -12.94
#